data_AF-A0A1V5GAU2-F1
#
_entry.id   AF-A0A1V5GAU2-F1
#
_cell.length_a   1.000
_cell.length_b   1.000
_cell.length_c   1.000
_cell.angle_alpha   90.00
_cell.angle_beta   90.00
_cell.angle_gamma   90.00
#
_symmetry.space_group_name_H-M   'P 1'
#
loop_
_entity.id
_entity.type
_entity.pdbx_description
1 polymer ?
#
loop_
_entity_poly.entity_id
_entity_poly.type
_entity_poly.pdbx_seq_one_letter_code
_entity_poly.pdbx_strand_id
1 'polypeptide(L)'
;MKREGEQQPHVVGEHAKLRESHVFEDLMQLVDRVAGRLQSSLASVEHARHVIDIIESGYRAAETGQTQQLTTSFDPLPLEALAQLD
;
A
#
# COMPACT_ATOMS: atom_id res chain seq x y z
N MET A 1 18.13 6.05 2.81
CA MET A 1 18.89 5.34 3.86
C MET A 1 17.88 4.94 4.93
N LYS A 2 17.70 3.64 5.21
CA LYS A 2 16.76 3.20 6.28
C LYS A 2 17.26 3.73 7.62
N ARG A 3 16.41 4.43 8.37
CA ARG A 3 16.73 4.92 9.71
C ARG A 3 16.48 3.83 10.75
N GLU A 4 17.23 3.87 11.84
CA GLU A 4 16.99 2.99 12.98
C GLU A 4 15.57 3.24 13.51
N GLY A 5 14.75 2.19 13.63
CA GLY A 5 13.32 2.27 13.95
C GLY A 5 12.36 2.29 12.76
N GLU A 6 12.81 2.44 11.50
CA GLU A 6 11.95 2.36 10.30
C GLU A 6 11.70 0.91 9.83
N GLN A 7 11.54 -0.04 10.76
CA GLN A 7 11.23 -1.43 10.43
C GLN A 7 9.73 -1.65 10.48
N GLN A 8 9.20 -2.32 9.45
CA GLN A 8 7.79 -2.68 9.38
C GLN A 8 7.46 -3.77 10.42
N PRO A 9 6.23 -3.82 10.96
CA PRO A 9 5.90 -4.58 12.16
C PRO A 9 6.31 -6.06 12.15
N HIS A 10 6.22 -6.74 11.00
CA HIS A 10 6.56 -8.15 10.89
C HIS A 10 8.02 -8.40 10.54
N VAL A 11 8.75 -7.36 10.11
CA VAL A 11 10.13 -7.44 9.63
C VAL A 11 11.10 -7.47 10.81
N VAL A 12 11.10 -8.59 11.54
CA VAL A 12 11.93 -8.82 12.73
C VAL A 12 12.95 -9.94 12.51
N GLY A 13 14.10 -9.87 13.19
CA GLY A 13 15.12 -10.91 13.17
C GLY A 13 15.65 -11.21 11.76
N GLU A 14 15.57 -12.46 11.32
CA GLU A 14 16.03 -12.88 9.99
C GLU A 14 15.26 -12.23 8.84
N HIS A 15 13.99 -11.84 9.05
CA HIS A 15 13.17 -11.20 8.02
C HIS A 15 13.68 -9.80 7.63
N ALA A 16 14.35 -9.11 8.57
CA ALA A 16 15.00 -7.83 8.31
C ALA A 16 16.21 -7.94 7.36
N LYS A 17 16.76 -9.15 7.21
CA LYS A 17 17.88 -9.43 6.30
C LYS A 17 17.42 -9.77 4.88
N LEU A 18 16.11 -9.95 4.66
CA LEU A 18 15.57 -10.18 3.32
C LEU A 18 15.82 -8.96 2.44
N ARG A 19 16.33 -9.19 1.22
CA ARG A 19 16.54 -8.13 0.23
C ARG A 19 15.26 -7.33 -0.04
N GLU A 20 14.13 -8.03 -0.03
CA GLU A 20 12.79 -7.49 -0.27
C GLU A 20 11.91 -7.69 0.97
N SER A 21 12.40 -7.25 2.13
CA SER A 21 11.67 -7.38 3.40
C SER A 21 10.27 -6.75 3.38
N HIS A 22 10.02 -5.77 2.51
CA HIS A 22 8.71 -5.16 2.32
C HIS A 22 7.70 -6.10 1.66
N VAL A 23 8.14 -6.98 0.75
CA VAL A 23 7.26 -8.01 0.17
C VAL A 23 6.81 -9.00 1.25
N PHE A 24 7.71 -9.33 2.18
CA PHE A 24 7.35 -10.15 3.33
C PHE A 24 6.32 -9.46 4.23
N GLU A 25 6.49 -8.16 4.50
CA GLU A 25 5.49 -7.38 5.25
C GLU A 25 4.12 -7.39 4.56
N ASP A 26 4.06 -7.13 3.25
CA ASP A 26 2.79 -7.11 2.50
C ASP A 26 2.04 -8.45 2.62
N LEU A 27 2.78 -9.57 2.58
CA LEU A 27 2.23 -10.90 2.79
C LEU A 27 1.70 -11.09 4.21
N MET A 28 2.43 -10.62 5.23
CA MET A 28 2.00 -10.74 6.62
C MET A 28 0.78 -9.87 6.93
N GLN A 29 0.68 -8.66 6.35
CA GLN A 29 -0.53 -7.84 6.44
C GLN A 29 -1.74 -8.53 5.80
N LEU A 30 -1.55 -9.24 4.69
CA LEU A 30 -2.60 -10.06 4.09
C LEU A 30 -3.02 -11.20 5.04
N VAL A 31 -2.06 -11.92 5.63
CA VAL A 31 -2.33 -12.98 6.61
C VAL A 31 -3.15 -12.43 7.78
N ASP A 32 -2.77 -11.28 8.34
CA ASP A 32 -3.49 -10.67 9.45
C ASP A 32 -4.88 -10.18 9.07
N ARG A 33 -5.08 -9.67 7.84
CA ARG A 33 -6.42 -9.37 7.34
C ARG A 33 -7.29 -10.62 7.26
N VAL A 34 -6.78 -11.69 6.66
CA VAL A 34 -7.52 -12.97 6.54
C VAL A 34 -7.82 -13.57 7.92
N ALA A 35 -6.89 -13.43 8.86
CA ALA A 35 -7.05 -13.88 10.24
C ALA A 35 -7.91 -12.93 11.12
N GLY A 36 -8.39 -11.80 10.59
CA GLY A 36 -9.19 -10.81 11.32
C GLY A 36 -8.42 -9.97 12.34
N ARG A 37 -7.09 -10.01 12.32
CA ARG A 37 -6.20 -9.25 13.21
C ARG A 37 -5.92 -7.84 12.73
N LEU A 38 -6.08 -7.58 11.43
CA LEU A 38 -5.88 -6.26 10.83
C LEU A 38 -7.19 -5.71 10.27
N GLN A 39 -7.69 -4.65 10.91
CA GLN A 39 -8.92 -3.97 10.50
C GLN A 39 -8.68 -3.06 9.27
N SER A 40 -7.57 -2.33 9.28
CA SER A 40 -7.18 -1.40 8.21
C SER A 40 -5.70 -1.57 7.85
N SER A 41 -5.35 -1.30 6.59
CA SER A 41 -3.98 -1.31 6.09
C SER A 41 -3.80 -0.07 5.22
N LEU A 42 -2.57 0.43 5.17
CA LEU A 42 -2.14 1.50 4.26
C LEU A 42 -2.50 1.21 2.80
N ALA A 43 -2.47 -0.07 2.41
CA ALA A 43 -2.86 -0.53 1.08
C ALA A 43 -4.23 -1.23 1.15
N SER A 44 -5.32 -0.47 1.04
CA SER A 44 -6.66 -1.03 0.86
C SER A 44 -6.86 -1.55 -0.57
N VAL A 45 -7.89 -2.38 -0.77
CA VAL A 45 -8.25 -2.89 -2.09
C VAL A 45 -8.73 -1.75 -2.99
N GLU A 46 -9.46 -0.79 -2.43
CA GLU A 46 -9.95 0.40 -3.13
C GLU A 46 -8.80 1.30 -3.56
N HIS A 47 -7.77 1.44 -2.73
CA HIS A 47 -6.54 2.15 -3.07
C HIS A 47 -5.83 1.46 -4.24
N ALA A 48 -5.65 0.13 -4.19
CA ALA A 48 -5.04 -0.62 -5.28
C ALA A 48 -5.82 -0.48 -6.60
N ARG A 49 -7.15 -0.60 -6.55
CA ARG A 49 -8.04 -0.37 -7.70
C ARG A 49 -7.86 1.04 -8.29
N HIS A 50 -7.70 2.05 -7.42
CA HIS A 50 -7.51 3.43 -7.87
C HIS A 50 -6.17 3.64 -8.55
N VAL A 51 -5.09 3.02 -8.05
CA VAL A 51 -3.77 3.05 -8.70
C VAL A 51 -3.82 2.43 -10.09
N ILE A 52 -4.55 1.33 -10.27
CA ILE A 52 -4.74 0.72 -11.60
C ILE A 52 -5.45 1.69 -12.54
N ASP A 53 -6.51 2.35 -12.10
CA ASP A 53 -7.23 3.35 -12.91
C ASP A 53 -6.34 4.53 -13.32
N ILE A 54 -5.42 4.97 -12.44
CA ILE A 54 -4.40 5.98 -12.77
C ILE A 54 -3.47 5.49 -13.88
N ILE A 55 -2.96 4.26 -13.77
CA ILE A 55 -2.04 3.68 -14.76
C ILE A 55 -2.73 3.55 -16.13
N GLU A 56 -3.93 2.97 -16.15
CA GLU A 56 -4.75 2.81 -17.36
C GLU A 56 -5.10 4.15 -18.00
N SER A 57 -5.46 5.15 -17.18
CA SER A 57 -5.72 6.50 -17.65
C SER A 57 -4.46 7.18 -18.19
N GLY A 58 -3.29 6.88 -17.63
CA GLY A 58 -2.00 7.32 -18.17
C GLY A 58 -1.74 6.77 -19.57
N TYR A 59 -2.03 5.48 -19.81
CA TYR A 59 -1.93 4.90 -21.15
C TYR A 59 -2.88 5.58 -22.15
N ARG A 60 -4.15 5.79 -21.78
CA ARG A 60 -5.14 6.49 -22.64
C ARG A 60 -4.74 7.95 -22.90
N ALA A 61 -4.19 8.63 -21.90
CA ALA A 61 -3.69 10.00 -22.06
C ALA A 61 -2.53 10.06 -23.07
N ALA A 62 -1.60 9.11 -23.00
CA ALA A 62 -0.47 9.01 -23.91
C ALA A 62 -0.91 8.74 -25.36
N GLU A 63 -1.93 7.89 -25.54
CA GLU A 63 -2.48 7.56 -26.87
C GLU A 63 -3.27 8.73 -27.49
N THR A 64 -4.06 9.44 -26.68
CA THR A 64 -4.99 10.48 -27.17
C THR A 64 -4.42 11.90 -27.11
N GLY A 65 -3.35 12.12 -26.34
CA GLY A 65 -2.82 13.45 -26.03
C GLY A 65 -3.74 14.30 -25.15
N GLN A 66 -4.75 13.70 -24.51
CA GLN A 66 -5.76 14.42 -23.71
C GLN A 66 -5.76 13.97 -22.25
N THR A 67 -6.07 14.90 -21.35
CA THR A 67 -6.32 14.60 -19.94
C THR A 67 -7.49 13.62 -19.80
N GLN A 68 -7.28 12.57 -19.02
CA GLN A 68 -8.31 11.56 -18.74
C GLN A 68 -8.91 11.81 -17.36
N GLN A 69 -10.23 11.63 -17.26
CA GLN A 69 -10.90 11.63 -15.96
C GLN A 69 -10.82 10.24 -15.34
N LEU A 70 -10.39 10.19 -14.09
CA LEU A 70 -10.40 8.95 -13.30
C LEU A 70 -11.83 8.56 -13.00
N THR A 71 -12.08 7.24 -12.99
CA THR A 71 -13.41 6.65 -12.78
C THR A 71 -13.58 6.10 -11.37
N THR A 72 -12.49 6.06 -10.61
CA THR A 72 -12.42 5.47 -9.28
C THR A 72 -11.93 6.48 -8.25
N SER A 73 -12.19 6.20 -6.99
CA SER A 73 -11.68 6.93 -5.83
C SER A 73 -11.59 5.95 -4.65
N PHE A 74 -10.93 6.37 -3.58
CA PHE A 74 -10.86 5.66 -2.32
C PHE A 74 -10.75 6.65 -1.15
N ASP A 75 -11.17 6.22 0.02
CA ASP A 75 -10.98 6.99 1.25
C ASP A 75 -9.59 6.71 1.82
N PRO A 76 -8.69 7.72 1.87
CA PRO A 76 -7.39 7.54 2.48
C PRO A 76 -7.53 7.32 3.99
N LEU A 77 -6.53 6.67 4.58
CA LEU A 77 -6.45 6.59 6.04
C LEU A 77 -6.35 8.01 6.63
N PRO A 78 -7.16 8.32 7.64
CA PRO A 78 -7.10 9.63 8.30
C PRO A 78 -5.78 9.76 9.06
N LEU A 79 -5.31 11.00 9.22
CA LEU A 79 -4.00 11.29 9.83
C LEU A 79 -3.86 10.69 11.23
N GLU A 80 -4.94 10.68 12.00
CA GLU A 80 -5.00 10.13 13.36
C GLU A 80 -4.80 8.61 13.39
N ALA A 81 -5.19 7.91 12.32
CA ALA A 81 -4.98 6.49 12.18
C ALA A 81 -3.55 6.18 11.70
N LEU A 82 -2.94 7.06 10.91
CA LEU A 82 -1.54 6.92 10.47
C LEU A 82 -0.57 7.02 11.66
N ALA A 83 -0.84 7.93 12.60
CA ALA A 83 -0.02 8.10 13.81
C ALA A 83 -0.02 6.88 14.76
N GLN A 84 -0.90 5.89 14.54
CA GLN A 84 -1.01 4.67 15.33
C GLN A 84 -0.36 3.45 14.64
N LEU A 85 0.19 3.64 13.44
CA LEU A 85 0.86 2.59 12.68
C LEU A 85 2.39 2.57 12.90
N ASP A 86 2.90 3.46 13.76
CA ASP A 86 4.30 3.56 14.21
C ASP A 86 4.60 2.66 15.42
#